data_AF-A0A952WRY1-F1
#
_entry.id   AF-A0A952WRY1-F1
#
_cell.length_a   1.000
_cell.length_b   1.000
_cell.length_c   1.000
_cell.angle_alpha   90.00
_cell.angle_beta   90.00
_cell.angle_gamma   90.00
#
_symmetry.space_group_name_H-M   'P 1'
#
loop_
_entity.id
_entity.type
_entity.pdbx_description
1 polymer ?
#
loop_
_entity_poly.entity_id
_entity_poly.type
_entity_poly.pdbx_seq_one_letter_code
_entity_poly.pdbx_strand_id
1 'polypeptide(L)'
;MSRAWALKGVDLERTVIMGLDFAIDELYSTGWSALDTNDCDYLPDGRCYPRPVRVSREFAEAGYDLTIRHVQLFDCFRAEWTGRDEESSGAVVGRGEAEAAVYALAQLRRRVFAAAVASA
;
A
#
# COMPACT_ATOMS: atom_id res chain seq x y z
N MET A 1 -24.16 8.73 -36.78
CA MET A 1 -23.12 9.57 -36.14
C MET A 1 -22.83 8.98 -34.77
N SER A 2 -21.79 8.15 -34.70
CA SER A 2 -21.51 7.29 -33.55
C SER A 2 -20.87 8.06 -32.41
N ARG A 3 -21.49 7.98 -31.22
CA ARG A 3 -21.03 8.57 -29.96
C ARG A 3 -19.92 7.67 -29.39
N ALA A 4 -18.65 7.99 -29.67
CA ALA A 4 -17.50 7.15 -29.33
C ALA A 4 -16.52 7.78 -28.32
N TRP A 5 -16.97 8.63 -27.38
CA TRP A 5 -16.04 9.36 -26.48
C TRP A 5 -16.28 9.25 -24.96
N ALA A 6 -17.16 8.39 -24.46
CA ALA A 6 -17.46 8.33 -23.02
C ALA A 6 -16.81 7.14 -22.25
N LEU A 7 -16.01 6.28 -22.90
CA LEU A 7 -15.50 5.05 -22.29
C LEU A 7 -14.11 5.16 -21.62
N LYS A 8 -13.47 6.33 -21.62
CA LYS A 8 -12.10 6.48 -21.07
C LYS A 8 -12.02 6.84 -19.58
N GLY A 9 -13.12 7.23 -18.93
CA GLY A 9 -13.10 7.69 -17.52
C GLY A 9 -13.49 6.62 -16.50
N VAL A 10 -14.53 5.84 -16.78
CA VAL A 10 -15.18 4.97 -15.77
C VAL A 10 -14.41 3.67 -15.51
N ASP A 11 -13.59 3.19 -16.44
CA ASP A 11 -12.88 1.91 -16.33
C ASP A 11 -11.55 2.03 -15.57
N LEU A 12 -10.88 3.18 -15.67
CA LEU A 12 -9.60 3.43 -15.01
C LEU A 12 -9.77 3.67 -13.51
N GLU A 13 -10.71 4.54 -13.12
CA GLU A 13 -11.00 4.83 -11.71
C GLU A 13 -11.47 3.55 -10.98
N ARG A 14 -12.36 2.77 -11.58
CA ARG A 14 -12.83 1.50 -11.01
C ARG A 14 -11.70 0.47 -10.83
N THR A 15 -10.77 0.39 -11.76
CA THR A 15 -9.68 -0.58 -11.68
C THR A 15 -8.59 -0.17 -10.67
N VAL A 16 -8.30 1.13 -10.56
CA VAL A 16 -7.38 1.66 -9.54
C VAL A 16 -7.99 1.51 -8.14
N ILE A 17 -9.29 1.76 -8.00
CA ILE A 17 -10.03 1.54 -6.77
C ILE A 17 -9.95 0.07 -6.36
N MET A 18 -10.20 -0.89 -7.27
CA MET A 18 -10.10 -2.33 -6.92
C MET A 18 -8.71 -2.77 -6.43
N GLY A 19 -7.62 -2.23 -6.99
CA GLY A 19 -6.26 -2.56 -6.53
C GLY A 19 -5.98 -2.01 -5.14
N LEU A 20 -6.36 -0.75 -4.91
CA LEU A 20 -6.24 -0.10 -3.61
C LEU A 20 -7.18 -0.71 -2.56
N ASP A 21 -8.40 -1.09 -2.94
CA ASP A 21 -9.37 -1.79 -2.09
C ASP A 21 -8.77 -3.08 -1.54
N PHE A 22 -8.18 -3.89 -2.43
CA PHE A 22 -7.50 -5.12 -2.03
C PHE A 22 -6.34 -4.83 -1.06
N ALA A 23 -5.52 -3.83 -1.35
CA ALA A 23 -4.43 -3.44 -0.46
C ALA A 23 -4.92 -3.02 0.94
N ILE A 24 -6.06 -2.30 1.00
CA ILE A 24 -6.69 -1.87 2.25
C ILE A 24 -7.26 -3.05 3.02
N ASP A 25 -7.94 -3.99 2.35
CA ASP A 25 -8.47 -5.19 2.99
C ASP A 25 -7.33 -6.04 3.58
N GLU A 26 -6.23 -6.19 2.83
CA GLU A 26 -5.03 -6.85 3.29
C GLU A 26 -4.44 -6.16 4.51
N LEU A 27 -4.37 -4.82 4.53
CA LEU A 27 -3.92 -4.05 5.68
C LEU A 27 -4.83 -4.25 6.89
N TYR A 28 -6.14 -4.17 6.72
CA TYR A 28 -7.11 -4.35 7.81
C TYR A 28 -7.06 -5.76 8.40
N SER A 29 -6.79 -6.76 7.58
CA SER A 29 -6.61 -8.14 8.06
C SER A 29 -5.43 -8.32 9.02
N THR A 30 -4.50 -7.37 9.07
CA THR A 30 -3.40 -7.32 10.06
C THR A 30 -3.79 -6.68 11.39
N GLY A 31 -5.08 -6.40 11.60
CA GLY A 31 -5.59 -5.67 12.75
C GLY A 31 -5.21 -4.18 12.75
N TRP A 32 -4.78 -3.64 11.61
CA TRP A 32 -4.51 -2.22 11.49
C TRP A 32 -5.80 -1.42 11.65
N SER A 33 -5.73 -0.33 12.41
CA SER A 33 -6.80 0.65 12.52
C SER A 33 -6.19 2.04 12.67
N ALA A 34 -6.87 3.05 12.11
CA ALA A 34 -6.47 4.44 12.25
C ALA A 34 -6.85 4.96 13.65
N LEU A 35 -6.04 4.62 14.67
CA LEU A 35 -6.18 5.19 16.02
C LEU A 35 -5.95 6.71 16.01
N ASP A 36 -5.01 7.16 15.20
CA ASP A 36 -4.87 8.54 14.72
C ASP A 36 -5.22 8.52 13.22
N THR A 37 -6.02 9.49 12.74
CA THR A 37 -6.37 9.65 11.33
C THR A 37 -5.50 10.68 10.60
N ASN A 38 -4.53 11.29 11.29
CA ASN A 38 -3.55 12.14 10.62
C ASN A 38 -2.84 11.37 9.51
N ASP A 39 -2.63 12.06 8.39
CA ASP A 39 -2.00 11.51 7.20
C ASP A 39 -2.70 10.27 6.61
N CYS A 40 -4.02 10.19 6.76
CA CYS A 40 -4.86 9.23 6.05
C CYS A 40 -5.71 9.89 4.97
N ASP A 41 -5.99 9.11 3.92
CA ASP A 41 -7.02 9.38 2.94
C ASP A 41 -8.21 8.42 3.12
N TYR A 42 -9.30 8.72 2.43
CA TYR A 42 -10.56 7.97 2.54
C TYR A 42 -11.05 7.54 1.17
N LEU A 43 -11.52 6.30 1.09
CA LEU A 43 -12.30 5.81 -0.03
C LEU A 43 -13.73 6.37 0.02
N PRO A 44 -14.46 6.40 -1.12
CA PRO A 44 -15.85 6.85 -1.15
C PRO A 44 -16.82 6.04 -0.25
N ASP A 45 -16.45 4.80 0.10
CA ASP A 45 -17.20 3.94 1.02
C ASP A 45 -16.95 4.27 2.51
N GLY A 46 -16.04 5.20 2.80
CA GLY A 46 -15.67 5.63 4.15
C GLY A 46 -14.50 4.87 4.77
N ARG A 47 -13.93 3.85 4.12
CA ARG A 47 -12.71 3.19 4.60
C ARG A 47 -11.54 4.17 4.57
N CYS A 48 -10.75 4.14 5.63
CA CYS A 48 -9.60 5.01 5.85
C CYS A 48 -8.30 4.25 5.59
N TYR A 49 -7.34 4.85 4.91
CA TYR A 49 -6.04 4.23 4.64
C TYR A 49 -4.88 5.23 4.80
N PRO A 50 -3.68 4.79 5.20
CA PRO A 50 -2.55 5.69 5.39
C PRO A 50 -2.01 6.18 4.05
N ARG A 51 -1.72 7.49 3.95
CA ARG A 51 -1.01 8.07 2.81
C ARG A 51 0.45 7.57 2.78
N PRO A 52 1.14 7.63 1.62
CA PRO A 52 2.53 7.18 1.52
C PRO A 52 3.46 7.75 2.60
N VAL A 53 3.30 9.03 2.96
CA VAL A 53 4.08 9.68 4.04
C VAL A 53 3.92 8.98 5.40
N ARG A 54 2.70 8.53 5.74
CA ARG A 54 2.45 7.80 6.97
C ARG A 54 3.00 6.39 6.90
N VAL A 55 2.84 5.73 5.75
CA VAL A 55 3.43 4.42 5.51
C VAL A 55 4.94 4.46 5.74
N SER A 56 5.65 5.44 5.16
CA SER A 56 7.10 5.61 5.39
C SER A 56 7.45 5.77 6.87
N ARG A 57 6.64 6.52 7.64
CA ARG A 57 6.84 6.66 9.09
C ARG A 57 6.68 5.33 9.83
N GLU A 58 5.63 4.56 9.51
CA GLU A 58 5.37 3.26 10.14
C GLU A 58 6.50 2.25 9.83
N PHE A 59 7.07 2.28 8.62
CA PHE A 59 8.26 1.51 8.28
C PHE A 59 9.47 1.92 9.12
N ALA A 60 9.73 3.23 9.23
CA ALA A 60 10.84 3.75 10.01
C ALA A 60 10.70 3.41 11.52
N GLU A 61 9.49 3.51 12.07
CA GLU A 61 9.18 3.13 13.45
C GLU A 61 9.39 1.62 13.70
N ALA A 62 9.15 0.78 12.68
CA ALA A 62 9.45 -0.64 12.72
C ALA A 62 10.93 -0.99 12.46
N GLY A 63 11.79 0.01 12.17
CA GLY A 63 13.22 -0.18 11.90
C GLY A 63 13.55 -0.59 10.46
N TYR A 64 12.70 -0.24 9.50
CA TYR A 64 12.87 -0.52 8.07
C TYR A 64 12.98 0.79 7.28
N ASP A 65 13.80 0.78 6.22
CA ASP A 65 13.85 1.86 5.23
C ASP A 65 12.93 1.51 4.06
N LEU A 66 12.03 2.42 3.68
CA LEU A 66 11.08 2.23 2.58
C LEU A 66 11.34 3.21 1.45
N THR A 67 11.52 2.69 0.25
CA THR A 67 11.57 3.46 -1.00
C THR A 67 10.38 3.10 -1.88
N ILE A 68 9.67 4.11 -2.37
CA ILE A 68 8.60 3.96 -3.38
C ILE A 68 9.03 4.71 -4.63
N ARG A 69 9.07 4.03 -5.78
CA ARG A 69 9.44 4.63 -7.06
C ARG A 69 8.47 4.28 -8.18
N HIS A 70 8.22 5.24 -9.06
CA HIS A 70 7.52 5.00 -10.32
C HIS A 70 8.47 4.36 -11.34
N VAL A 71 8.11 3.16 -11.80
CA VAL A 71 8.83 2.43 -12.85
C VAL A 71 8.19 2.76 -14.19
N GLN A 72 8.66 3.86 -14.80
CA GLN A 72 8.06 4.46 -16.00
C GLN A 72 7.86 3.46 -17.15
N LEU A 73 8.78 2.51 -17.35
CA LEU A 73 8.70 1.52 -18.43
C LEU A 73 7.45 0.62 -18.33
N PHE A 74 6.99 0.35 -17.10
CA PHE A 74 5.84 -0.52 -16.84
C PHE A 74 4.63 0.24 -16.30
N ASP A 75 4.72 1.57 -16.20
CA ASP A 75 3.71 2.46 -15.62
C ASP A 75 3.14 1.93 -14.28
N CYS A 76 4.02 1.60 -13.35
CA CYS A 76 3.66 1.06 -12.05
C CYS A 76 4.54 1.64 -10.94
N PHE A 77 4.13 1.47 -9.68
CA PHE A 77 4.88 1.88 -8.51
C PHE A 77 5.46 0.65 -7.83
N ARG A 78 6.77 0.66 -7.58
CA ARG A 78 7.44 -0.37 -6.79
C ARG A 78 7.75 0.22 -5.41
N ALA A 79 7.18 -0.40 -4.39
CA ALA A 79 7.54 -0.15 -3.00
C ALA A 79 8.49 -1.26 -2.55
N GLU A 80 9.67 -0.89 -2.07
CA GLU A 80 10.70 -1.82 -1.61
C GLU A 80 11.27 -1.34 -0.28
N TRP A 81 11.62 -2.29 0.57
CA TRP A 81 12.15 -2.00 1.88
C TRP A 81 13.30 -2.92 2.25
N THR A 82 14.14 -2.43 3.14
CA THR A 82 15.25 -3.15 3.74
C THR A 82 15.18 -2.99 5.26
N GLY A 83 15.43 -4.07 5.98
CA GLY A 83 15.58 -4.04 7.44
C GLY A 83 17.05 -4.11 7.85
N ARG A 84 17.30 -4.34 9.14
CA ARG A 84 18.66 -4.47 9.69
C ARG A 84 19.43 -5.67 9.12
N ASP A 85 18.72 -6.73 8.74
CA ASP A 85 19.26 -7.96 8.16
C ASP A 85 18.76 -8.15 6.73
N GLU A 86 19.53 -8.84 5.87
CA GLU A 86 19.18 -9.03 4.44
C GLU A 86 17.84 -9.77 4.26
N GLU A 87 17.55 -10.71 5.16
CA GLU A 87 16.29 -11.48 5.22
C GLU A 87 15.07 -10.61 5.58
N SER A 88 15.30 -9.41 6.10
CA SER A 88 14.25 -8.44 6.44
C SER A 88 13.82 -7.59 5.24
N SER A 89 14.36 -7.83 4.04
CA SER A 89 14.05 -7.03 2.85
C SER A 89 12.83 -7.56 2.09
N GLY A 90 12.13 -6.68 1.37
CA GLY A 90 10.97 -7.08 0.57
C GLY A 90 10.58 -6.03 -0.47
N ALA A 91 9.71 -6.42 -1.40
CA ALA A 91 9.18 -5.51 -2.40
C ALA A 91 7.78 -5.94 -2.85
N VAL A 92 6.97 -4.94 -3.20
CA VAL A 92 5.67 -5.10 -3.86
C VAL A 92 5.55 -4.11 -5.01
N VAL A 93 4.64 -4.40 -5.94
CA VAL A 93 4.32 -3.52 -7.06
C VAL A 93 2.82 -3.27 -7.05
N GLY A 94 2.42 -2.01 -7.20
CA GLY A 94 1.04 -1.57 -7.40
C GLY A 94 0.93 -0.70 -8.65
N ARG A 95 -0.30 -0.49 -9.14
CA ARG A 95 -0.53 0.45 -10.26
C ARG A 95 -0.46 1.89 -9.79
N GLY A 96 -0.91 2.16 -8.56
CA GLY A 96 -0.82 3.49 -7.93
C GLY A 96 0.21 3.54 -6.80
N GLU A 97 0.68 4.75 -6.48
CA GLU A 97 1.58 4.98 -5.34
C GLU A 97 0.92 4.56 -4.01
N ALA A 98 -0.33 4.97 -3.78
CA ALA A 98 -1.09 4.61 -2.58
C ALA A 98 -1.29 3.10 -2.46
N GLU A 99 -1.64 2.42 -3.55
CA GLU A 99 -1.81 0.96 -3.59
C GLU A 99 -0.51 0.25 -3.19
N ALA A 100 0.61 0.61 -3.82
CA ALA A 100 1.92 0.02 -3.51
C ALA A 100 2.33 0.29 -2.06
N ALA A 101 2.11 1.50 -1.55
CA ALA A 101 2.42 1.88 -0.17
C ALA A 101 1.59 1.08 0.85
N VAL A 102 0.26 1.09 0.70
CA VAL A 102 -0.67 0.42 1.62
C VAL A 102 -0.41 -1.08 1.63
N TYR A 103 -0.21 -1.68 0.46
CA TYR A 103 0.08 -3.11 0.38
C TYR A 103 1.45 -3.46 0.98
N ALA A 104 2.46 -2.62 0.81
CA ALA A 104 3.76 -2.81 1.47
C ALA A 104 3.61 -2.81 3.00
N LEU A 105 2.80 -1.90 3.56
CA LEU A 105 2.54 -1.86 5.00
C LEU A 105 1.85 -3.13 5.49
N ALA A 106 0.87 -3.65 4.75
CA ALA A 106 0.22 -4.91 5.08
C ALA A 106 1.25 -6.06 5.15
N GLN A 107 2.15 -6.15 4.17
CA GLN A 107 3.21 -7.17 4.15
C GLN A 107 4.19 -7.02 5.32
N LEU A 108 4.63 -5.80 5.63
CA LEU A 108 5.50 -5.54 6.78
C LEU A 108 4.85 -6.02 8.08
N ARG A 109 3.59 -5.64 8.31
CA ARG A 109 2.87 -5.99 9.55
C ARG A 109 2.70 -7.50 9.70
N ARG A 110 2.38 -8.22 8.62
CA ARG A 110 2.34 -9.70 8.63
C ARG A 110 3.68 -10.31 9.01
N ARG A 111 4.78 -9.78 8.46
CA ARG A 111 6.14 -10.25 8.76
C ARG A 111 6.53 -9.99 10.21
N VAL A 112 6.32 -8.78 10.71
CA VAL A 112 6.60 -8.42 12.11
C VAL A 112 5.80 -9.30 13.07
N PHE A 113 4.52 -9.56 12.75
CA PHE A 113 3.69 -10.47 13.53
C PHE A 113 4.22 -11.92 13.49
N ALA A 114 4.54 -12.43 12.30
CA ALA A 114 5.09 -13.79 12.16
C ALA A 114 6.42 -13.96 12.89
N ALA A 115 7.32 -12.98 12.83
CA ALA A 115 8.59 -12.98 13.55
C ALA A 115 8.39 -12.98 15.07
N ALA A 116 7.43 -12.19 15.58
CA ALA A 116 7.08 -12.16 16.99
C ALA A 116 6.53 -13.52 17.48
N VAL A 117 5.67 -14.17 16.71
CA VAL A 117 5.12 -15.49 17.05
C VAL A 117 6.20 -16.59 17.01
N ALA A 118 7.13 -16.54 16.05
CA ALA A 118 8.21 -17.52 15.95
C ALA A 118 9.26 -17.39 17.09
N SER A 119 9.29 -16.26 17.77
CA SER A 119 10.22 -15.97 18.87
C SER A 119 9.62 -16.19 20.27
N ALA A 120 8.34 -16.58 20.35
CA ALA A 120 7.60 -16.84 21.58
C ALA A 120 7.53 -18.34 21.90
#